data_AF-A0A973IFQ2-F1
#
_entry.id   AF-A0A973IFQ2-F1
#
_cell.length_a   1.000
_cell.length_b   1.000
_cell.length_c   1.000
_cell.angle_alpha   90.00
_cell.angle_beta   90.00
_cell.angle_gamma   90.00
#
_symmetry.space_group_name_H-M   'P 1'
#
loop_
_entity.id
_entity.type
_entity.pdbx_description
1 polymer ?
#
loop_
_entity_poly.entity_id
_entity_poly.type
_entity_poly.pdbx_seq_one_letter_code
_entity_poly.pdbx_strand_id
1 'polypeptide(L)'
;MALAGSKEGHHTRVVATGLDQPTYDVEPDVYRDLNASRVEVMRGGRYALVTANATLQQRNLLEQTVNVSIPASMSPSVEDGLRYTLQHTGYSLCAPQGEPQQLLYSRPLPTAHFRLGPMPLREALQVLAGSAFEVQADPIARTICYQVRDQRLIEETGHDG
;
A
#
# COMPACT_ATOMS: atom_id res chain seq x y z
N MET A 1 9.79 36.62 -36.79
CA MET A 1 8.85 36.46 -35.65
C MET A 1 8.19 35.11 -35.84
N ALA A 2 8.58 34.12 -35.04
CA ALA A 2 8.05 32.76 -35.12
C ALA A 2 7.20 32.49 -33.87
N LEU A 3 6.00 31.93 -34.10
CA LEU A 3 5.05 31.44 -33.10
C LEU A 3 5.36 29.97 -32.77
N ALA A 4 5.13 29.57 -31.52
CA ALA A 4 4.79 28.23 -30.97
C ALA A 4 5.53 28.00 -29.63
N GLY A 5 4.97 27.39 -28.59
CA GLY A 5 3.66 26.78 -28.39
C GLY A 5 3.55 26.32 -26.93
N SER A 6 2.39 26.51 -26.31
CA SER A 6 2.08 25.98 -24.98
C SER A 6 1.71 24.49 -25.09
N LYS A 7 2.38 23.67 -24.29
CA LYS A 7 2.14 22.23 -24.18
C LYS A 7 1.10 22.00 -23.07
N GLU A 8 -0.16 21.84 -23.43
CA GLU A 8 -1.22 21.44 -22.50
C GLU A 8 -1.09 19.96 -22.15
N GLY A 9 -1.02 19.68 -20.85
CA GLY A 9 -0.99 18.33 -20.29
C GLY A 9 -2.32 17.61 -20.50
N HIS A 10 -2.27 16.36 -20.95
CA HIS A 10 -3.45 15.51 -21.07
C HIS A 10 -3.95 15.14 -19.66
N HIS A 11 -5.00 15.81 -19.20
CA HIS A 11 -5.88 15.27 -18.18
C HIS A 11 -6.83 14.28 -18.86
N THR A 12 -6.55 12.98 -18.75
CA THR A 12 -7.47 11.96 -19.25
C THR A 12 -8.74 11.99 -18.40
N ARG A 13 -9.78 12.61 -18.93
CA ARG A 13 -11.12 12.59 -18.33
C ARG A 13 -11.82 11.32 -18.82
N VAL A 14 -12.05 10.37 -17.92
CA VAL A 14 -12.90 9.21 -18.24
C VAL A 14 -14.33 9.73 -18.34
N VAL A 15 -14.86 9.83 -19.55
CA VAL A 15 -16.27 10.14 -19.80
C VAL A 15 -16.96 8.82 -20.12
N ALA A 16 -17.77 8.33 -19.17
CA ALA A 16 -18.66 7.21 -19.41
C ALA A 16 -19.80 7.66 -20.33
N THR A 17 -19.64 7.51 -21.64
CA THR A 17 -20.72 7.70 -22.62
C THR A 17 -21.45 6.38 -22.82
N GLY A 18 -22.39 6.09 -21.93
CA GLY A 18 -23.34 5.00 -22.09
C GLY A 18 -24.56 5.30 -21.23
N LEU A 19 -25.73 5.42 -21.86
CA LEU A 19 -27.02 5.67 -21.19
C LEU A 19 -27.51 4.49 -20.33
N ASP A 20 -26.73 3.41 -20.26
CA ASP A 20 -26.97 2.24 -19.41
C ASP A 20 -25.73 1.99 -18.53
N GLN A 21 -25.43 2.90 -17.60
CA GLN A 21 -24.61 2.52 -16.46
C GLN A 21 -25.35 1.40 -15.72
N PRO A 22 -24.73 0.23 -15.45
CA PRO A 22 -25.37 -0.80 -14.66
C PRO A 22 -25.71 -0.19 -13.28
N THR A 23 -26.99 0.04 -13.02
CA THR A 23 -27.51 0.68 -11.80
C THR A 23 -27.50 -0.25 -10.59
N TYR A 24 -26.70 -1.32 -10.62
CA TYR A 24 -26.59 -2.28 -9.54
C TYR A 24 -25.32 -2.00 -8.76
N ASP A 25 -25.33 -0.92 -7.99
CA ASP A 25 -24.40 -0.81 -6.88
C ASP A 25 -24.66 -1.99 -5.94
N VAL A 26 -23.60 -2.71 -5.55
CA VAL A 26 -23.71 -3.84 -4.63
C VAL A 26 -23.93 -3.28 -3.22
N GLU A 27 -25.18 -3.25 -2.77
CA GLU A 27 -25.56 -2.87 -1.41
C GLU A 27 -25.65 -4.11 -0.48
N PRO A 28 -25.12 -4.06 0.75
CA PRO A 28 -24.32 -2.97 1.32
C PRO A 28 -22.88 -2.93 0.77
N ASP A 29 -22.34 -1.72 0.57
CA ASP A 29 -20.94 -1.53 0.19
C ASP A 29 -20.04 -1.64 1.44
N VAL A 30 -19.28 -2.73 1.49
CA VAL A 30 -18.37 -3.07 2.60
C VAL A 30 -17.26 -2.04 2.86
N TYR A 31 -17.03 -1.09 1.94
CA TYR A 31 -16.05 -0.01 2.05
C TYR A 31 -16.67 1.34 2.45
N ARG A 32 -17.96 1.55 2.20
CA ARG A 32 -18.69 2.76 2.64
C ARG A 32 -19.24 2.62 4.06
N ASP A 33 -19.58 1.41 4.46
CA ASP A 33 -20.09 1.12 5.79
C ASP A 33 -18.95 1.03 6.83
N LEU A 34 -18.43 2.19 7.22
CA LEU A 34 -17.52 2.33 8.37
C LEU A 34 -18.17 1.91 9.70
N ASN A 35 -19.50 1.81 9.70
CA ASN A 35 -20.30 1.38 10.83
C ASN A 35 -20.78 -0.06 10.57
N ALA A 36 -19.89 -1.04 10.74
CA ALA A 36 -20.17 -2.47 10.62
C ALA A 36 -21.11 -2.98 11.74
N SER A 37 -22.30 -2.38 11.84
CA SER A 37 -23.30 -2.66 12.88
C SER A 37 -24.10 -3.94 12.61
N ARG A 38 -23.95 -4.55 11.43
CA ARG A 38 -24.47 -5.91 11.17
C ARG A 38 -23.39 -6.94 11.44
N VAL A 39 -23.05 -7.14 12.71
CA VAL A 39 -22.25 -8.30 13.13
C VAL A 39 -23.17 -9.52 13.04
N GLU A 40 -23.20 -10.19 11.89
CA GLU A 40 -23.90 -11.46 11.77
C GLU A 40 -23.06 -12.52 12.51
N VAL A 41 -23.52 -12.92 13.70
CA VAL A 41 -22.83 -13.88 14.54
C VAL A 41 -23.45 -15.26 14.32
N MET A 42 -22.68 -16.17 13.73
CA MET A 42 -23.04 -17.58 13.67
C MET A 42 -22.54 -18.29 14.93
N ARG A 43 -23.39 -19.15 15.52
CA ARG A 43 -22.98 -20.02 16.63
C ARG A 43 -22.15 -21.18 16.08
N GLY A 44 -20.84 -21.15 16.32
CA GLY A 44 -19.96 -22.30 16.17
C GLY A 44 -19.91 -23.13 17.46
N GLY A 45 -20.19 -24.42 17.38
CA GLY A 45 -20.06 -25.36 18.51
C GLY A 45 -20.72 -24.89 19.83
N ARG A 46 -20.24 -25.39 20.98
CA ARG A 46 -20.81 -25.02 22.29
C ARG A 46 -20.32 -23.68 22.86
N TYR A 47 -19.29 -23.06 22.28
CA TYR A 47 -18.66 -21.84 22.84
C TYR A 47 -18.05 -20.85 21.83
N ALA A 48 -18.23 -21.01 20.51
CA ALA A 48 -17.65 -20.08 19.54
C ALA A 48 -18.71 -19.18 18.92
N LEU A 49 -18.51 -17.87 19.03
CA LEU A 49 -19.21 -16.88 18.23
C LEU A 49 -18.32 -16.57 17.02
N VAL A 50 -18.78 -16.85 15.81
CA VAL A 50 -18.05 -16.52 14.57
C VAL A 50 -18.77 -15.37 13.90
N THR A 51 -18.07 -14.26 13.67
CA THR A 51 -18.60 -13.16 12.86
C THR A 51 -18.52 -13.55 11.38
N ALA A 52 -19.63 -13.44 10.66
CA ALA A 52 -19.75 -13.79 9.23
C ALA A 52 -19.33 -12.65 8.27
N ASN A 53 -18.76 -11.57 8.81
CA ASN A 53 -18.32 -10.42 8.03
C ASN A 53 -16.89 -10.61 7.52
N ALA A 54 -16.57 -10.02 6.37
CA ALA A 54 -15.19 -9.89 5.93
C ALA A 54 -14.35 -9.20 7.01
N THR A 55 -13.22 -9.81 7.36
CA THR A 55 -12.23 -9.27 8.30
C THR A 55 -11.58 -8.02 7.75
N LEU A 56 -10.96 -7.21 8.63
CA LEU A 56 -10.22 -6.01 8.21
C LEU A 56 -9.16 -6.32 7.14
N GLN A 57 -8.47 -7.46 7.28
CA GLN A 57 -7.38 -7.90 6.40
C GLN A 57 -7.90 -8.34 5.02
N GLN A 58 -9.12 -8.87 4.95
CA GLN A 58 -9.79 -9.23 3.70
C GLN A 58 -10.32 -8.00 2.96
N ARG A 59 -10.77 -6.97 3.69
CA ARG A 59 -11.23 -5.71 3.12
C ARG A 59 -10.06 -4.83 2.69
N ASN A 60 -9.10 -4.64 3.58
CA ASN A 60 -7.89 -3.86 3.33
C ASN A 60 -6.69 -4.79 3.23
N LEU A 61 -6.29 -5.09 2.00
CA LEU A 61 -5.15 -5.97 1.73
C LEU A 61 -3.83 -5.45 2.30
N LEU A 62 -3.69 -4.15 2.61
CA LEU A 62 -2.47 -3.64 3.27
C LEU A 62 -2.41 -3.96 4.77
N GLU A 63 -3.53 -4.42 5.34
CA GLU A 63 -3.64 -4.89 6.74
C GLU A 63 -3.34 -6.38 6.87
N GLN A 64 -3.19 -7.11 5.76
CA GLN A 64 -2.88 -8.52 5.81
C GLN A 64 -1.57 -8.77 6.57
N THR A 65 -1.57 -9.78 7.45
CA THR A 65 -0.37 -10.14 8.20
C THR A 65 0.60 -10.86 7.28
N VAL A 66 1.81 -10.32 7.16
CA VAL A 66 2.91 -10.96 6.44
C VAL A 66 3.95 -11.47 7.44
N ASN A 67 4.55 -12.61 7.12
CA ASN A 67 5.68 -13.17 7.83
C ASN A 67 6.68 -13.67 6.78
N VAL A 68 7.69 -12.86 6.51
CA VAL A 68 8.52 -12.96 5.31
C VAL A 68 9.91 -13.42 5.68
N SER A 69 10.41 -14.46 4.99
CA SER A 69 11.79 -14.92 5.08
C SER A 69 12.45 -14.82 3.71
N ILE A 70 13.22 -13.75 3.50
CA ILE A 70 13.91 -13.46 2.25
C ILE A 70 15.21 -14.29 2.18
N PRO A 71 15.46 -15.05 1.09
CA PRO A 71 16.68 -15.82 0.94
C PRO A 71 17.93 -14.93 0.91
N ALA A 72 18.90 -15.24 1.78
CA ALA A 72 20.16 -14.50 1.89
C ALA A 72 21.18 -14.82 0.79
N SER A 73 20.92 -15.85 -0.04
CA SER A 73 21.91 -16.52 -0.88
C SER A 73 22.48 -15.66 -2.03
N MET A 74 22.01 -14.43 -2.22
CA MET A 74 22.39 -13.57 -3.35
C MET A 74 22.53 -12.07 -2.99
N SER A 75 22.80 -11.73 -1.73
CA SER A 75 22.91 -10.32 -1.27
C SER A 75 21.80 -9.43 -1.85
N PRO A 76 20.52 -9.74 -1.54
CA PRO A 76 19.38 -9.12 -2.20
C PRO A 76 19.40 -7.60 -2.05
N SER A 77 18.84 -6.90 -3.03
CA SER A 77 18.57 -5.47 -2.94
C SER A 77 17.29 -5.17 -2.16
N VAL A 78 17.07 -3.90 -1.80
CA VAL A 78 15.79 -3.45 -1.24
C VAL A 78 14.66 -3.71 -2.23
N GLU A 79 14.89 -3.53 -3.54
CA GLU A 79 13.90 -3.88 -4.57
C GLU A 79 13.52 -5.36 -4.52
N ASP A 80 14.51 -6.26 -4.41
CA ASP A 80 14.25 -7.70 -4.30
C ASP A 80 13.44 -8.03 -3.05
N GLY A 81 13.80 -7.41 -1.91
CA GLY A 81 13.07 -7.59 -0.65
C GLY A 81 11.63 -7.10 -0.73
N LEU A 82 11.39 -5.96 -1.38
CA LEU A 82 10.05 -5.42 -1.64
C LEU A 82 9.23 -6.34 -2.54
N ARG A 83 9.81 -6.76 -3.67
CA ARG A 83 9.15 -7.69 -4.61
C ARG A 83 8.83 -9.02 -3.95
N TYR A 84 9.74 -9.55 -3.14
CA TYR A 84 9.54 -10.79 -2.39
C TYR A 84 8.42 -10.64 -1.35
N THR A 85 8.41 -9.54 -0.60
CA THR A 85 7.37 -9.24 0.40
C THR A 85 5.98 -9.08 -0.22
N LEU A 86 5.90 -8.57 -1.45
CA LEU A 86 4.64 -8.38 -2.18
C LEU A 86 4.09 -9.66 -2.83
N GLN A 87 4.84 -10.77 -2.83
CA GLN A 87 4.35 -12.02 -3.41
C GLN A 87 3.06 -12.49 -2.72
N HIS A 88 2.07 -12.87 -3.53
CA HIS A 88 0.76 -13.35 -3.09
C HIS A 88 -0.10 -12.33 -2.31
N THR A 89 0.34 -11.07 -2.19
CA THR A 89 -0.41 -10.01 -1.48
C THR A 89 -1.52 -9.38 -2.31
N GLY A 90 -1.46 -9.56 -3.64
CA GLY A 90 -2.31 -8.88 -4.62
C GLY A 90 -1.77 -7.52 -5.09
N TYR A 91 -0.68 -7.02 -4.50
CA TYR A 91 0.01 -5.80 -4.93
C TYR A 91 1.31 -6.10 -5.70
N SER A 92 1.73 -5.15 -6.53
CA SER A 92 3.01 -5.17 -7.24
C SER A 92 3.83 -3.90 -6.97
N LEU A 93 5.15 -3.97 -7.10
CA LEU A 93 6.01 -2.80 -6.94
C LEU A 93 6.00 -1.99 -8.25
N CYS A 94 5.77 -0.67 -8.16
CA CYS A 94 5.86 0.19 -9.33
C CYS A 94 7.31 0.43 -9.76
N ALA A 95 7.51 0.84 -11.00
CA ALA A 95 8.83 1.26 -11.48
C ALA A 95 9.31 2.51 -10.70
N PRO A 96 10.64 2.71 -10.53
CA PRO A 96 11.14 3.91 -9.88
C PRO A 96 10.69 5.16 -10.65
N GLN A 97 10.04 6.08 -9.95
CA GLN A 97 9.47 7.31 -10.53
C GLN A 97 10.49 8.47 -10.58
N GLY A 98 11.68 8.27 -10.01
CA GLY A 98 12.76 9.24 -10.01
C GLY A 98 14.02 8.71 -9.29
N GLU A 99 15.03 9.57 -9.22
CA GLU A 99 16.34 9.28 -8.60
C GLU A 99 16.23 8.76 -7.15
N PRO A 100 15.39 9.32 -6.26
CA PRO A 100 15.31 8.83 -4.88
C PRO A 100 14.86 7.36 -4.78
N GLN A 101 13.86 6.97 -5.57
CA GLN A 101 13.35 5.60 -5.61
C GLN A 101 14.36 4.66 -6.24
N GLN A 102 15.04 5.08 -7.30
CA GLN A 102 16.10 4.30 -7.93
C GLN A 102 17.28 4.07 -6.98
N LEU A 103 17.63 5.09 -6.19
CA LEU A 103 18.65 4.97 -5.15
C LEU A 103 18.21 4.02 -4.02
N LEU A 104 16.95 4.07 -3.58
CA LEU A 104 16.42 3.15 -2.56
C LEU A 104 16.47 1.70 -3.07
N TYR A 105 15.94 1.46 -4.26
CA TYR A 105 15.77 0.13 -4.85
C TYR A 105 17.10 -0.58 -5.06
N SER A 106 18.15 0.16 -5.43
CA SER A 106 19.50 -0.36 -5.63
C SER A 106 20.29 -0.59 -4.32
N ARG A 107 19.80 -0.15 -3.16
CA ARG A 107 20.53 -0.39 -1.90
C ARG A 107 20.55 -1.89 -1.55
N PRO A 108 21.64 -2.39 -0.96
CA PRO A 108 21.64 -3.73 -0.39
C PRO A 108 20.59 -3.83 0.72
N LEU A 109 19.87 -4.95 0.76
CA LEU A 109 18.90 -5.23 1.80
C LEU A 109 19.63 -5.46 3.13
N PRO A 110 19.33 -4.69 4.19
CA PRO A 110 19.92 -4.91 5.49
C PRO A 110 19.60 -6.31 6.04
N THR A 111 20.56 -6.96 6.69
CA THR A 111 20.39 -8.32 7.24
C THR A 111 19.21 -8.41 8.22
N ALA A 112 18.94 -7.33 8.97
CA ALA A 112 17.79 -7.25 9.87
C ALA A 112 16.44 -7.43 9.13
N HIS A 113 16.37 -7.10 7.84
CA HIS A 113 15.15 -7.20 7.03
C HIS A 113 14.99 -8.56 6.35
N PHE A 114 15.95 -9.49 6.49
CA PHE A 114 15.81 -10.83 5.88
C PHE A 114 14.68 -11.63 6.51
N ARG A 115 14.31 -11.30 7.76
CA ARG A 115 13.18 -11.89 8.46
C ARG A 115 12.29 -10.77 8.97
N LEU A 116 11.14 -10.61 8.36
CA LEU A 116 10.10 -9.70 8.82
C LEU A 116 9.02 -10.55 9.46
N GLY A 117 8.87 -10.39 10.78
CA GLY A 117 7.91 -11.16 11.58
C GLY A 117 6.46 -10.72 11.35
N PRO A 118 5.49 -11.38 12.01
CA PRO A 118 4.08 -11.13 11.79
C PRO A 118 3.73 -9.68 12.07
N MET A 119 3.50 -8.92 11.00
CA MET A 119 3.09 -7.53 11.02
C MET A 119 2.21 -7.23 9.80
N PRO A 120 1.45 -6.13 9.79
CA PRO A 120 0.70 -5.72 8.62
C PRO A 120 1.61 -5.46 7.42
N LEU A 121 1.16 -5.78 6.21
CA LEU A 121 1.90 -5.54 4.96
C LEU A 121 2.35 -4.08 4.84
N ARG A 122 1.49 -3.10 5.17
CA ARG A 122 1.86 -1.67 5.14
C ARG A 122 3.10 -1.36 5.97
N GLU A 123 3.24 -2.03 7.12
CA GLU A 123 4.32 -1.79 8.07
C GLU A 123 5.60 -2.42 7.58
N ALA A 124 5.53 -3.66 7.08
CA ALA A 124 6.66 -4.33 6.44
C ALA A 124 7.23 -3.51 5.27
N LEU A 125 6.35 -2.98 4.41
CA LEU A 125 6.75 -2.12 3.28
C LEU A 125 7.42 -0.81 3.75
N GLN A 126 6.88 -0.19 4.79
CA GLN A 126 7.46 1.02 5.37
C GLN A 126 8.83 0.76 6.03
N VAL A 127 9.00 -0.37 6.72
CA VAL A 127 10.28 -0.80 7.31
C VAL A 127 11.32 -1.04 6.23
N LEU A 128 10.96 -1.72 5.14
CA LEU A 128 11.86 -1.98 4.02
C LEU A 128 12.34 -0.70 3.33
N ALA A 129 11.47 0.30 3.20
CA ALA A 129 11.82 1.58 2.58
C ALA A 129 12.55 2.55 3.51
N GLY A 130 12.38 2.40 4.83
CA GLY A 130 12.94 3.29 5.85
C GLY A 130 12.18 4.61 6.01
N SER A 131 12.57 5.40 7.02
CA SER A 131 11.86 6.61 7.45
C SER A 131 11.91 7.77 6.47
N ALA A 132 12.87 7.77 5.54
CA ALA A 132 13.00 8.80 4.48
C ALA A 132 11.89 8.73 3.43
N PHE A 133 11.18 7.61 3.35
CA PHE A 133 10.14 7.37 2.36
C PHE A 133 8.78 7.16 3.01
N GLU A 134 7.74 7.45 2.24
CA GLU A 134 6.35 7.14 2.53
C GLU A 134 5.81 6.16 1.49
N VAL A 135 5.09 5.14 1.96
CA VAL A 135 4.44 4.13 1.12
C VAL A 135 3.19 4.74 0.49
N GLN A 136 3.06 4.64 -0.83
CA GLN A 136 1.87 5.03 -1.57
C GLN A 136 1.26 3.81 -2.25
N ALA A 137 -0.02 3.56 -1.98
CA ALA A 137 -0.75 2.48 -2.63
C ALA A 137 -1.72 3.05 -3.65
N ASP A 138 -1.67 2.51 -4.87
CA ASP A 138 -2.74 2.66 -5.86
C ASP A 138 -3.67 1.44 -5.74
N PRO A 139 -4.87 1.59 -5.15
CA PRO A 139 -5.80 0.47 -4.99
C PRO A 139 -6.43 0.02 -6.31
N ILE A 140 -6.41 0.87 -7.35
CA ILE A 140 -6.97 0.58 -8.67
C ILE A 140 -5.95 -0.26 -9.47
N ALA A 141 -4.72 0.23 -9.61
CA ALA A 141 -3.66 -0.48 -10.31
C ALA A 141 -3.07 -1.64 -9.49
N ARG A 142 -3.37 -1.68 -8.19
CA ARG A 142 -2.74 -2.57 -7.19
C ARG A 142 -1.22 -2.48 -7.24
N THR A 143 -0.71 -1.26 -7.16
CA THR A 143 0.72 -0.97 -7.12
C THR A 143 1.12 -0.28 -5.82
N ILE A 144 2.36 -0.52 -5.40
CA ILE A 144 3.02 0.19 -4.31
C ILE A 144 4.13 1.04 -4.90
N CYS A 145 4.09 2.33 -4.60
CA CYS A 145 5.08 3.33 -4.92
C CYS A 145 5.62 3.97 -3.65
N TYR A 146 6.66 4.81 -3.81
CA TYR A 146 7.28 5.53 -2.72
C TYR A 146 7.46 6.99 -3.07
N GLN A 147 7.23 7.86 -2.09
CA GLN A 147 7.58 9.28 -2.16
C GLN A 147 8.55 9.62 -1.02
N VAL A 148 9.45 10.57 -1.25
CA VAL A 148 10.34 11.09 -0.21
C VAL A 148 9.52 11.93 0.76
N ARG A 149 9.69 11.71 2.06
CA ARG A 149 9.09 12.57 3.10
C ARG A 149 9.80 13.91 3.10
N ASP A 150 9.06 15.01 3.25
CA ASP A 150 9.66 16.32 3.50
C ASP A 150 10.14 16.40 4.96
N GLN A 151 11.32 15.83 5.24
CA GLN A 151 11.88 15.76 6.59
C GLN A 151 12.48 17.11 7.06
N ARG A 152 12.32 18.19 6.30
CA ARG A 152 13.03 19.46 6.54
C ARG A 152 12.36 20.44 7.51
N LEU A 153 11.24 20.08 8.13
CA LEU A 153 10.56 20.92 9.12
C LEU A 153 10.22 20.10 10.37
N ILE A 154 11.19 19.90 11.25
CA ILE A 154 10.92 19.74 12.67
C ILE A 154 11.34 21.06 13.31
N GLU A 155 10.41 22.00 13.42
CA GLU A 155 10.57 23.08 14.39
C GLU A 155 10.39 22.45 15.77
N GLU A 156 11.50 22.06 16.41
CA GLU A 156 11.48 21.81 17.84
C GLU A 156 11.18 23.14 18.52
N THR A 157 9.90 23.40 18.80
CA THR A 157 9.51 24.52 19.64
C THR A 157 10.03 24.19 21.03
N GLY A 158 11.16 24.78 21.40
CA GLY A 158 11.77 24.65 22.71
C GLY A 158 10.74 24.95 23.79
N HIS A 159 10.46 23.95 24.61
CA HIS A 159 9.76 24.11 25.87
C HIS A 159 10.79 24.62 26.89
N ASP A 160 11.04 25.93 26.89
CA ASP A 160 11.69 26.60 28.02
C ASP A 160 10.68 26.71 29.17
N GLY A 161 11.04 26.10 30.29
CA GLY A 161 10.35 26.21 31.57
C GLY A 161 10.84 27.37 32.42
#